data_AF-A0A354MQ60-F1
#
_entry.id   AF-A0A354MQ60-F1
#
_cell.length_a   1.000
_cell.length_b   1.000
_cell.length_c   1.000
_cell.angle_alpha   90.00
_cell.angle_beta   90.00
_cell.angle_gamma   90.00
#
_symmetry.space_group_name_H-M   'P 1'
#
loop_
_entity.id
_entity.type
_entity.pdbx_description
1 polymer ?
#
loop_
_entity_poly.entity_id
_entity_poly.type
_entity_poly.pdbx_seq_one_letter_code
_entity_poly.pdbx_strand_id
1 'polypeptide(L)' 'LTQEEAAGRVGKSRPAVANALRLLGLCSEVQERVRKGELSAGHARAILQLKSEKKQQEAAQKIVALG' A
#
# COMPACT_ATOMS: atom_id res chain seq x y z
N LEU A 1 9.06 18.89 6.09
CA LEU A 1 9.55 17.60 6.61
C LEU A 1 9.95 16.75 5.42
N THR A 2 11.23 16.44 5.29
CA THR A 2 11.72 15.50 4.27
C THR A 2 11.38 14.06 4.67
N GLN A 3 11.42 13.13 3.72
CA GLN A 3 11.26 11.71 4.04
C GLN A 3 12.33 11.20 5.02
N GLU A 4 13.52 11.81 5.00
CA GLU A 4 14.65 11.50 5.87
C GLU A 4 14.39 11.96 7.31
N GLU A 5 13.91 13.19 7.48
CA GLU A 5 13.51 13.71 8.80
C GLU A 5 12.33 12.93 9.37
N ALA A 6 11.34 12.59 8.53
CA ALA A 6 10.20 11.77 8.93
C ALA A 6 10.66 10.37 9.40
N ALA A 7 11.54 9.73 8.63
CA ALA A 7 12.12 8.43 8.94
C ALA A 7 12.86 8.42 10.29
N GLY A 8 13.68 9.45 10.54
CA GLY A 8 14.35 9.65 11.82
C GLY A 8 13.38 9.77 13.00
N ARG A 9 12.28 10.52 12.84
CA ARG A 9 11.27 10.69 13.90
C ARG A 9 10.48 9.42 14.21
N VAL A 10 10.21 8.58 13.22
CA VAL A 10 9.43 7.34 13.41
C VAL A 10 10.30 6.10 13.61
N GLY A 11 11.62 6.23 13.69
CA GLY A 11 12.55 5.12 13.86
C GLY A 11 12.51 4.11 12.70
N LYS A 12 12.26 4.59 11.47
CA LYS A 12 12.22 3.77 10.26
C LYS A 12 13.27 4.21 9.26
N SER A 13 13.54 3.38 8.26
CA SER A 13 14.40 3.78 7.15
C SER A 13 13.67 4.71 6.19
N ARG A 14 14.39 5.60 5.51
CA ARG A 14 13.83 6.47 4.46
C ARG A 14 13.08 5.67 3.37
N PRO A 15 13.57 4.51 2.88
CA PRO A 15 12.80 3.64 2.00
C PRO A 15 11.48 3.12 2.60
N ALA A 16 11.44 2.82 3.89
CA ALA A 16 10.21 2.36 4.55
C ALA A 16 9.13 3.46 4.57
N VAL A 17 9.51 4.70 4.89
CA VAL A 17 8.61 5.86 4.81
C VAL A 17 8.14 6.10 3.38
N ALA A 18 9.06 6.07 2.40
CA ALA A 18 8.70 6.23 0.99
C ALA A 18 7.72 5.16 0.50
N ASN A 19 7.93 3.90 0.90
CA ASN A 19 7.03 2.79 0.55
C ASN A 19 5.64 2.96 1.16
N ALA A 20 5.55 3.41 2.42
CA ALA A 20 4.26 3.68 3.05
C ALA A 20 3.52 4.83 2.33
N LEU A 21 4.21 5.91 1.99
CA LEU A 21 3.63 7.03 1.25
C LEU A 21 3.11 6.63 -0.13
N ARG A 22 3.77 5.69 -0.83
CA ARG A 22 3.30 5.19 -2.13
C ARG A 22 1.94 4.50 -2.03
N LEU A 23 1.63 3.86 -0.91
CA LEU A 23 0.34 3.17 -0.72
C LEU A 23 -0.85 4.15 -0.68
N LEU A 24 -0.60 5.44 -0.43
CA LEU A 24 -1.63 6.47 -0.50
C LEU A 24 -2.17 6.68 -1.93
N GLY A 25 -1.49 6.16 -2.95
CA GLY A 25 -1.96 6.16 -4.34
C GLY A 25 -2.88 4.99 -4.71
N LEU A 26 -3.15 4.07 -3.78
CA LEU A 26 -4.15 3.02 -3.97
C LEU A 26 -5.57 3.59 -3.85
N CYS A 27 -6.54 3.00 -4.54
CA CYS A 27 -7.94 3.34 -4.33
C CYS A 27 -8.39 3.00 -2.89
N SER A 28 -9.40 3.72 -2.40
CA SER A 28 -9.83 3.67 -1.00
C SER A 28 -10.16 2.26 -0.50
N GLU A 29 -10.76 1.43 -1.36
CA GLU A 29 -11.08 0.05 -1.00
C GLU A 29 -9.83 -0.77 -0.71
N VAL A 30 -8.79 -0.67 -1.54
CA VAL A 30 -7.56 -1.44 -1.34
C VAL A 30 -6.81 -0.95 -0.11
N GLN A 31 -6.82 0.36 0.16
CA GLN A 31 -6.26 0.91 1.40
C GLN A 31 -6.95 0.34 2.65
N GLU A 32 -8.27 0.18 2.61
CA GLU A 32 -9.04 -0.40 3.72
C GLU A 32 -8.64 -1.86 3.97
N ARG A 33 -8.50 -2.65 2.91
CA ARG A 33 -8.07 -4.05 3.01
C ARG A 33 -6.66 -4.20 3.58
N VAL A 34 -5.75 -3.30 3.23
CA VAL A 34 -4.41 -3.24 3.84
C VAL A 34 -4.51 -2.88 5.33
N ARG A 35 -5.35 -1.91 5.70
CA ARG A 35 -5.57 -1.52 7.10
C ARG A 35 -6.12 -2.67 7.95
N LYS A 36 -7.03 -3.47 7.39
CA LYS A 36 -7.61 -4.66 8.03
C LYS A 36 -6.64 -5.84 8.10
N GLY A 37 -5.49 -5.77 7.42
CA GLY A 37 -4.53 -6.87 7.33
C GLY A 37 -4.92 -7.96 6.32
N GLU A 38 -6.00 -7.79 5.56
CA GLU A 38 -6.40 -8.69 4.47
C GLU A 38 -5.37 -8.69 3.33
N LEU A 39 -4.67 -7.57 3.14
CA LEU A 39 -3.59 -7.43 2.17
C LEU A 39 -2.29 -7.04 2.86
N SER A 40 -1.22 -7.80 2.58
CA SER A 40 0.13 -7.42 2.99
C SER A 40 0.61 -6.18 2.24
N ALA A 41 1.62 -5.49 2.78
CA ALA A 41 2.31 -4.41 2.06
C ALA A 41 2.95 -4.88 0.73
N GLY A 42 3.25 -6.17 0.60
CA GLY A 42 3.68 -6.78 -0.66
C GLY A 42 2.56 -6.78 -1.71
N HIS A 43 1.37 -7.28 -1.34
CA HIS A 43 0.19 -7.26 -2.20
C HIS A 43 -0.17 -5.83 -2.61
N ALA A 44 -0.21 -4.91 -1.65
CA ALA A 44 -0.54 -3.51 -1.88
C ALA A 44 0.38 -2.85 -2.92
N ARG A 45 1.69 -3.10 -2.85
CA ARG A 45 2.67 -2.55 -3.80
C ARG A 45 2.54 -3.16 -5.21
N ALA A 46 2.17 -4.43 -5.30
CA ALA A 46 1.90 -5.07 -6.58
C ALA A 46 0.64 -4.49 -7.24
N ILE A 47 -0.43 -4.32 -6.45
CA ILE A 47 -1.70 -3.74 -6.90
C ILE A 47 -1.51 -2.28 -7.36
N LEU A 48 -0.67 -1.51 -6.67
CA LEU A 48 -0.39 -0.10 -7.01
C LEU A 48 0.14 0.11 -8.44
N GLN A 49 0.70 -0.92 -9.07
CA GLN A 49 1.15 -0.83 -10.48
C GLN A 49 -0.02 -0.77 -11.48
N LEU A 50 -1.24 -1.07 -11.03
CA LEU A 50 -2.44 -1.04 -11.87
C LEU A 50 -2.98 0.40 -11.96
N LYS A 51 -3.03 0.95 -13.17
CA LYS A 51 -3.40 2.34 -13.45
C LYS A 51 -4.89 2.69 -13.26
N SER A 52 -5.74 1.71 -12.98
CA SER A 52 -7.20 1.88 -12.88
C SER A 52 -7.68 1.38 -11.54
N GLU A 53 -8.49 2.18 -10.85
CA GLU A 53 -9.10 1.79 -9.57
C GLU A 53 -9.88 0.47 -9.70
N LYS A 54 -10.66 0.31 -10.78
CA LYS A 54 -11.37 -0.94 -11.06
C LYS A 54 -10.43 -2.15 -11.10
N LYS A 55 -9.30 -2.04 -11.80
CA LYS A 55 -8.29 -3.11 -11.86
C LYS A 55 -7.67 -3.37 -10.50
N GLN A 56 -7.45 -2.32 -9.70
CA GLN A 56 -6.94 -2.46 -8.33
C GLN A 56 -7.91 -3.23 -7.44
N GLN A 57 -9.22 -2.91 -7.52
CA GLN A 57 -10.28 -3.60 -6.77
C GLN A 57 -10.38 -5.08 -7.19
N GLU A 58 -10.42 -5.35 -8.49
CA GLU A 58 -10.47 -6.73 -9.02
C GLU A 58 -9.26 -7.56 -8.57
N ALA A 59 -8.06 -6.97 -8.60
CA ALA A 59 -6.85 -7.65 -8.14
C ALA A 59 -6.88 -7.91 -6.63
N ALA A 60 -7.29 -6.92 -5.83
CA ALA A 60 -7.43 -7.07 -4.38
C ALA A 60 -8.42 -8.18 -4.02
N GLN A 61 -9.59 -8.20 -4.68
CA GLN A 61 -10.60 -9.23 -4.45
C GLN A 61 -10.09 -10.63 -4.77
N LYS A 62 -9.37 -10.79 -5.90
CA LYS A 62 -8.76 -12.07 -6.27
C LYS A 62 -7.71 -12.53 -5.26
N ILE A 63 -6.85 -11.62 -4.80
CA ILE A 63 -5.80 -11.95 -3.82
C ILE A 63 -6.41 -12.39 -2.49
N VAL A 64 -7.44 -11.69 -2.00
CA VAL A 64 -8.14 -12.06 -0.76
C VAL A 64 -8.86 -13.40 -0.90
N ALA A 65 -9.42 -13.72 -2.06
CA ALA A 65 -10.11 -15.00 -2.28
C ALA A 65 -9.17 -16.22 -2.40
N LEU A 66 -7.87 -16.00 -2.62
CA LEU A 66 -6.87 -17.05 -2.76
C LEU A 66 -6.12 -17.37 -1.44
N GLY A 67 -6.27 -16.52 -0.42
CA GLY A 67 -5.65 -16.68 0.91
C GLY A 67 -6.63 -17.23 1.92
#